data_AF-A0A5N6NGB3-F1
#
_entry.id   AF-A0A5N6NGB3-F1
#
_cell.length_a   1.000
_cell.length_b   1.000
_cell.length_c   1.000
_cell.angle_alpha   90.00
_cell.angle_beta   90.00
_cell.angle_gamma   90.00
#
_symmetry.space_group_name_H-M   'P 1'
#
loop_
_entity.id
_entity.type
_entity.pdbx_description
1 polymer ?
#
loop_
_entity_poly.entity_id
_entity_poly.type
_entity_poly.pdbx_seq_one_letter_code
_entity_poly.pdbx_strand_id
1 'polypeptide(L)'
;MFFDLCFSAGLGKTEKNFRDADHPNLLHFPLPNESHILPHQTAALIATSQYINHEHKVLLIRNDSKNVDIDSTGLVFVHDSMKRIKLLCNACSRPITEMPFYKCTSDSKDCGFALHYWCTWLPKEIRNHVGHPQHMLELDPVNDYVFECCVCRLPSNGFSYRCNSCDSFIMDVNCAFIPEEITHEAHENHLLSRVDASSNHLGNIECRACRVRIYESEIYFKCRTCDFYLDCRCALHLPKTMRHKLDTHPLTLSYYPVEDHKSQYFCEICEEDLDPVKWFYHCVECKQSIHSACAPLILQSEQNVNSHYVEGVYKFINIKFGAIRLHYHHDHDPHNMAFAPGTKNDGKCGSCPLNLHSHMIWKCLVCEFSQHYYTCTTSKSRLPIWAHHLYFHGKKRTRTHGSQTDVRIYPSEVIRPVTRHWKVVN
;
A
#
# COMPACT_ATOMS: atom_id res chain seq x y z
N MET A 1 -16.48 -12.05 -38.24
CA MET A 1 -16.18 -13.31 -37.52
C MET A 1 -16.40 -13.04 -36.05
N PHE A 2 -17.50 -13.57 -35.55
CA PHE A 2 -17.94 -13.47 -34.16
C PHE A 2 -17.00 -14.31 -33.29
N PHE A 3 -16.41 -13.72 -32.26
CA PHE A 3 -15.94 -14.48 -31.10
C PHE A 3 -17.00 -14.28 -30.02
N ASP A 4 -17.89 -15.26 -29.92
CA ASP A 4 -18.77 -15.44 -28.78
C ASP A 4 -17.92 -15.66 -27.53
N LEU A 5 -17.72 -14.60 -26.75
CA LEU A 5 -17.39 -14.74 -25.34
C LEU A 5 -18.66 -15.23 -24.66
N CYS A 6 -18.72 -16.52 -24.37
CA CYS A 6 -19.69 -17.11 -23.46
C CYS A 6 -19.55 -16.44 -22.08
N PHE A 7 -20.22 -15.30 -21.90
CA PHE A 7 -20.67 -14.84 -20.60
C PHE A 7 -21.81 -15.76 -20.20
N SER A 8 -21.48 -16.85 -19.51
CA SER A 8 -22.49 -17.58 -18.75
C SER A 8 -22.91 -16.70 -17.58
N ALA A 9 -23.98 -15.92 -17.80
CA ALA A 9 -24.91 -15.55 -16.76
C ALA A 9 -25.43 -16.86 -16.14
N GLY A 10 -24.80 -17.25 -15.05
CA GLY A 10 -25.10 -18.46 -14.30
C GLY A 10 -24.78 -18.21 -12.84
N LEU A 11 -25.70 -17.56 -12.13
CA LEU A 11 -25.86 -17.67 -10.68
C LEU A 11 -26.28 -19.11 -10.33
N GLY A 12 -25.44 -20.09 -10.68
CA GLY A 12 -25.44 -21.36 -9.99
C GLY A 12 -24.81 -21.10 -8.63
N LYS A 13 -25.49 -21.47 -7.54
CA LYS A 13 -24.86 -21.53 -6.22
C LYS A 13 -23.51 -22.23 -6.38
N THR A 14 -22.41 -21.50 -6.24
CA THR A 14 -21.10 -22.12 -6.17
C THR A 14 -21.13 -23.03 -4.95
N GLU A 15 -21.06 -24.34 -5.16
CA GLU A 15 -21.05 -25.28 -4.04
C GLU A 15 -19.82 -24.97 -3.18
N LYS A 16 -20.07 -24.72 -1.90
CA LYS A 16 -19.02 -24.39 -0.96
C LYS A 16 -18.04 -25.56 -0.87
N ASN A 17 -16.78 -25.32 -1.21
CA ASN A 17 -15.78 -26.40 -1.33
C ASN A 17 -15.05 -26.71 -0.02
N PHE A 18 -15.50 -26.13 1.10
CA PHE A 18 -14.94 -26.32 2.44
C PHE A 18 -16.05 -26.24 3.51
N ARG A 19 -15.79 -26.81 4.69
CA ARG A 19 -16.70 -26.74 5.84
C ARG A 19 -16.15 -25.77 6.87
N ASP A 20 -16.97 -24.85 7.38
CA ASP A 20 -16.51 -23.82 8.33
C ASP A 20 -15.87 -24.40 9.60
N ALA A 21 -16.38 -25.55 10.06
CA ALA A 21 -15.85 -26.24 11.24
C ALA A 21 -14.39 -26.70 11.09
N ASP A 22 -13.94 -26.94 9.85
CA ASP A 22 -12.56 -27.37 9.56
C ASP A 22 -11.59 -26.17 9.55
N HIS A 23 -12.09 -24.93 9.48
CA HIS A 23 -11.28 -23.71 9.35
C HIS A 23 -11.75 -22.60 10.31
N PRO A 24 -11.62 -22.78 11.64
CA PRO A 24 -12.19 -21.87 12.64
C PRO A 24 -11.57 -20.46 12.67
N ASN A 25 -10.35 -20.29 12.13
CA ASN A 25 -9.62 -19.02 12.06
C ASN A 25 -9.53 -18.46 10.64
N LEU A 26 -10.44 -18.87 9.75
CA LEU A 26 -10.41 -18.50 8.34
C LEU A 26 -10.69 -17.01 8.17
N LEU A 27 -9.75 -16.31 7.54
CA LEU A 27 -9.90 -14.88 7.26
C LEU A 27 -10.69 -14.66 5.98
N HIS A 28 -11.60 -13.69 6.03
CA HIS A 28 -12.40 -13.26 4.90
C HIS A 28 -11.89 -11.93 4.36
N PHE A 29 -11.51 -11.93 3.09
CA PHE A 29 -10.97 -10.77 2.39
C PHE A 29 -11.94 -10.24 1.32
N PRO A 30 -11.84 -8.96 0.95
CA PRO A 30 -11.02 -7.92 1.57
C PRO A 30 -11.50 -7.54 2.97
N LEU A 31 -10.61 -7.08 3.84
CA LEU A 31 -10.99 -6.59 5.16
C LEU A 31 -11.84 -5.30 5.05
N PRO A 32 -12.80 -5.03 5.96
CA PRO A 32 -13.80 -3.97 5.78
C PRO A 32 -13.22 -2.56 5.60
N ASN A 33 -12.14 -2.26 6.32
CA ASN A 33 -11.44 -0.99 6.31
C ASN A 33 -9.93 -1.25 6.14
N GLU A 34 -9.12 -0.20 6.15
CA GLU A 34 -7.65 -0.31 6.07
C GLU A 34 -6.99 -0.94 7.31
N SER A 35 -7.78 -1.42 8.28
CA SER A 35 -7.24 -2.17 9.42
C SER A 35 -6.68 -3.51 8.94
N HIS A 36 -5.61 -3.91 9.61
CA HIS A 36 -4.64 -4.83 9.06
C HIS A 36 -5.00 -6.30 9.35
N ILE A 37 -4.31 -7.21 8.68
CA ILE A 37 -4.40 -8.67 8.90
C ILE A 37 -3.74 -9.07 10.22
N LEU A 38 -2.67 -8.35 10.58
CA LEU A 38 -1.84 -8.63 11.76
C LEU A 38 -2.65 -8.84 13.04
N PRO A 39 -3.59 -7.96 13.45
CA PRO A 39 -4.43 -8.18 14.63
C PRO A 39 -5.06 -9.58 14.71
N HIS A 40 -5.61 -10.08 13.59
CA HIS A 40 -6.28 -11.37 13.55
C HIS A 40 -5.32 -12.55 13.69
N GLN A 41 -4.07 -12.37 13.28
CA GLN A 41 -3.05 -13.42 13.28
C GLN A 41 -2.16 -13.35 14.52
N THR A 42 -2.02 -12.17 15.13
CA THR A 42 -1.30 -11.95 16.38
C THR A 42 -2.17 -12.16 17.61
N ALA A 43 -3.51 -12.19 17.48
CA ALA A 43 -4.41 -12.44 18.61
C ALA A 43 -4.19 -13.83 19.25
N ALA A 44 -3.79 -14.83 18.46
CA ALA A 44 -3.40 -16.14 18.96
C ALA A 44 -1.98 -16.17 19.59
N LEU A 45 -1.19 -15.12 19.36
CA LEU A 45 0.21 -14.99 19.79
C LEU A 45 0.36 -14.08 21.03
N ILE A 46 -0.73 -13.78 21.74
CA ILE A 46 -0.71 -13.00 23.00
C ILE A 46 -0.02 -13.84 24.08
N ALA A 47 1.31 -13.88 24.04
CA ALA A 47 2.18 -14.43 25.07
C ALA A 47 3.66 -14.07 24.84
N THR A 48 4.00 -12.85 24.42
CA THR A 48 5.38 -12.34 24.55
C THR A 48 5.37 -10.84 24.87
N SER A 49 6.32 -10.40 25.69
CA SER A 49 6.50 -9.03 26.18
C SER A 49 6.23 -7.93 25.14
N GLN A 50 5.64 -6.81 25.56
CA GLN A 50 5.51 -5.61 24.72
C GLN A 50 6.89 -5.12 24.28
N TYR A 51 7.04 -4.85 22.98
CA TYR A 51 8.24 -4.28 22.41
C TYR A 51 7.99 -2.87 21.89
N ILE A 52 8.65 -1.90 22.52
CA ILE A 52 8.69 -0.51 22.08
C ILE A 52 10.16 -0.06 22.18
N ASN A 53 10.86 -0.04 21.05
CA ASN A 53 12.20 0.52 20.98
C ASN A 53 12.16 1.84 20.24
N HIS A 54 12.24 2.90 21.02
CA HIS A 54 12.30 4.26 20.53
C HIS A 54 12.97 5.12 21.61
N GLU A 55 13.86 6.01 21.21
CA GLU A 55 14.69 6.80 22.14
C GLU A 55 13.85 7.76 22.99
N HIS A 56 12.76 8.29 22.45
CA HIS A 56 11.86 9.19 23.16
C HIS A 56 10.78 8.46 23.93
N LYS A 57 10.19 9.16 24.91
CA LYS A 57 9.00 8.68 25.62
C LYS A 57 7.85 8.46 24.64
N VAL A 58 7.26 7.26 24.70
CA VAL A 58 6.09 6.86 23.93
C VAL A 58 4.90 6.69 24.88
N LEU A 59 3.78 7.35 24.61
CA LEU A 59 2.55 7.23 25.39
C LEU A 59 1.49 6.42 24.65
N LEU A 60 0.73 5.64 25.43
CA LEU A 60 -0.48 4.98 24.96
C LEU A 60 -1.62 6.00 24.93
N ILE A 61 -2.09 6.35 23.75
CA ILE A 61 -3.24 7.22 23.57
C ILE A 61 -4.50 6.35 23.67
N ARG A 62 -5.34 6.65 24.67
CA ARG A 62 -6.64 6.04 24.90
C ARG A 62 -7.75 7.07 24.68
N ASN A 63 -8.96 6.59 24.46
CA ASN A 63 -10.13 7.44 24.23
C ASN A 63 -10.44 8.38 25.42
N ASP A 64 -9.96 8.05 26.64
CA ASP A 64 -10.44 8.65 27.89
C ASP A 64 -9.45 9.57 28.63
N SER A 65 -8.48 10.19 27.95
CA SER A 65 -7.49 11.02 28.67
C SER A 65 -8.05 12.39 29.07
N LYS A 66 -8.77 12.43 30.20
CA LYS A 66 -8.66 13.53 31.17
C LYS A 66 -7.26 13.44 31.80
N ASN A 67 -6.58 14.57 31.91
CA ASN A 67 -5.24 14.80 32.48
C ASN A 67 -4.05 14.74 31.50
N VAL A 68 -3.98 15.71 30.59
CA VAL A 68 -2.76 16.49 30.27
C VAL A 68 -3.26 17.91 29.93
N ASP A 69 -2.63 18.95 30.48
CA ASP A 69 -3.08 20.35 30.40
C ASP A 69 -3.57 20.76 28.99
N ILE A 70 -4.86 21.10 28.96
CA ILE A 70 -5.67 21.31 27.76
C ILE A 70 -5.66 22.81 27.44
N ASP A 71 -5.01 23.18 26.35
CA ASP A 71 -5.45 24.38 25.61
C ASP A 71 -6.70 24.04 24.77
N SER A 72 -7.48 25.06 24.52
CA SER A 72 -8.95 25.16 24.63
C SER A 72 -9.82 24.41 23.61
N THR A 73 -9.44 23.24 23.08
CA THR A 73 -10.26 22.54 22.06
C THR A 73 -10.46 21.02 22.22
N GLY A 74 -9.91 20.38 23.26
CA GLY A 74 -10.44 19.10 23.79
C GLY A 74 -10.63 17.92 22.82
N LEU A 75 -9.99 17.93 21.64
CA LEU A 75 -10.02 16.85 20.66
C LEU A 75 -8.59 16.51 20.22
N VAL A 76 -8.11 15.32 20.60
CA VAL A 76 -6.89 14.75 20.02
C VAL A 76 -7.24 14.27 18.61
N PHE A 77 -7.03 15.13 17.62
CA PHE A 77 -7.16 14.71 16.24
C PHE A 77 -6.00 13.74 15.90
N VAL A 78 -6.33 12.46 15.69
CA VAL A 78 -5.40 11.42 15.20
C VAL A 78 -4.78 11.79 13.83
N HIS A 79 -5.30 12.82 13.17
CA HIS A 79 -4.91 13.30 11.85
C HIS A 79 -4.97 14.82 11.77
N ASP A 80 -4.09 15.43 10.97
CA ASP A 80 -4.28 16.82 10.54
C ASP A 80 -5.51 16.88 9.63
N SER A 81 -6.58 17.50 10.10
CA SER A 81 -7.88 17.60 9.41
C SER A 81 -7.79 18.33 8.07
N MET A 82 -6.70 19.06 7.82
CA MET A 82 -6.47 19.82 6.59
C MET A 82 -5.67 19.05 5.54
N LYS A 83 -5.07 17.90 5.89
CA LYS A 83 -4.22 17.11 4.98
C LYS A 83 -4.86 15.77 4.66
N ARG A 84 -4.71 15.31 3.42
CA ARG A 84 -5.21 13.98 3.00
C ARG A 84 -4.46 12.78 3.60
N ILE A 85 -3.52 13.00 4.53
CA ILE A 85 -2.48 12.04 4.94
C ILE A 85 -2.86 11.35 6.26
N LYS A 86 -2.80 10.02 6.29
CA LYS A 86 -3.06 9.24 7.50
C LYS A 86 -1.79 9.06 8.34
N LEU A 87 -1.93 9.03 9.67
CA LEU A 87 -0.85 8.67 10.58
C LEU A 87 -0.49 7.19 10.34
N LEU A 88 0.76 6.90 9.99
CA LEU A 88 1.23 5.54 9.73
C LEU A 88 1.99 4.96 10.92
N CYS A 89 1.75 3.67 11.18
CA CYS A 89 2.51 2.87 12.15
C CYS A 89 3.94 2.62 11.66
N ASN A 90 4.92 2.82 12.53
CA ASN A 90 6.34 2.59 12.27
C ASN A 90 6.72 1.11 12.15
N ALA A 91 5.90 0.19 12.68
CA ALA A 91 6.19 -1.25 12.55
C ALA A 91 5.72 -1.81 11.21
N CYS A 92 4.46 -1.59 10.85
CA CYS A 92 3.84 -2.24 9.68
C CYS A 92 3.65 -1.31 8.47
N SER A 93 3.94 -0.02 8.60
CA SER A 93 3.75 1.01 7.57
C SER A 93 2.27 1.18 7.12
N ARG A 94 1.32 0.80 7.98
CA ARG A 94 -0.12 0.91 7.71
C ARG A 94 -0.78 2.03 8.51
N PRO A 95 -1.89 2.61 8.01
CA PRO A 95 -2.63 3.63 8.71
C PRO A 95 -3.10 3.20 10.11
N ILE A 96 -2.94 4.09 11.09
CA ILE A 96 -3.55 3.95 12.41
C ILE A 96 -4.97 4.49 12.31
N THR A 97 -5.95 3.59 12.24
CA THR A 97 -7.38 3.90 12.11
C THR A 97 -8.17 3.66 13.39
N GLU A 98 -7.58 2.96 14.36
CA GLU A 98 -8.26 2.47 15.56
C GLU A 98 -7.48 2.81 16.83
N MET A 99 -8.22 2.89 17.94
CA MET A 99 -7.72 3.13 19.30
C MET A 99 -7.69 1.83 20.12
N PRO A 100 -6.79 1.70 21.10
CA PRO A 100 -5.71 2.63 21.43
C PRO A 100 -4.50 2.46 20.49
N PHE A 101 -3.59 3.43 20.50
CA PHE A 101 -2.30 3.34 19.78
C PHE A 101 -1.20 4.06 20.56
N TYR A 102 0.05 3.76 20.25
CA TYR A 102 1.21 4.38 20.87
C TYR A 102 1.73 5.53 20.01
N LYS A 103 2.07 6.65 20.62
CA LYS A 103 2.65 7.83 19.94
C LYS A 103 3.80 8.41 20.75
N CYS A 104 4.87 8.79 20.06
CA CYS A 104 5.94 9.57 20.66
C CYS A 104 5.43 10.96 21.08
N THR A 105 5.85 11.41 22.26
CA THR A 105 5.48 12.74 22.80
C THR A 105 6.61 13.76 22.72
N SER A 106 7.67 13.47 21.95
CA SER A 106 8.75 14.43 21.80
C SER A 106 8.23 15.70 21.12
N ASP A 107 8.59 16.85 21.67
CA ASP A 107 8.31 18.17 21.07
C ASP A 107 9.20 18.44 19.84
N SER A 108 10.15 17.55 19.54
CA SER A 108 10.87 17.58 18.26
C SER A 108 9.85 17.42 17.13
N LYS A 109 9.66 18.47 16.34
CA LYS A 109 8.72 18.50 15.19
C LYS A 109 8.93 17.35 14.19
N ASP A 110 10.09 16.70 14.24
CA ASP A 110 10.51 15.68 13.29
C ASP A 110 10.22 14.23 13.77
N CYS A 111 9.79 14.02 15.02
CA CYS A 111 9.57 12.67 15.55
C CYS A 111 8.13 12.19 15.37
N GLY A 112 7.80 11.74 14.15
CA GLY A 112 6.50 11.15 13.80
C GLY A 112 6.31 9.68 14.22
N PHE A 113 6.95 9.23 15.31
CA PHE A 113 6.91 7.83 15.73
C PHE A 113 5.55 7.45 16.33
N ALA A 114 4.91 6.42 15.76
CA ALA A 114 3.65 5.88 16.25
C ALA A 114 3.57 4.38 15.96
N LEU A 115 2.91 3.61 16.83
CA LEU A 115 2.68 2.18 16.64
C LEU A 115 1.22 1.85 16.89
N HIS A 116 0.66 0.92 16.12
CA HIS A 116 -0.57 0.25 16.55
C HIS A 116 -0.35 -0.47 17.88
N TYR A 117 -1.40 -0.61 18.68
CA TYR A 117 -1.32 -1.35 19.92
C TYR A 117 -0.83 -2.79 19.74
N TRP A 118 -1.41 -3.52 18.78
CA TRP A 118 -1.00 -4.89 18.46
C TRP A 118 0.39 -5.00 17.82
N CYS A 119 0.89 -3.95 17.16
CA CYS A 119 2.26 -3.96 16.61
C CYS A 119 3.34 -4.00 17.70
N THR A 120 2.99 -3.67 18.94
CA THR A 120 3.89 -3.85 20.09
C THR A 120 3.99 -5.30 20.56
N TRP A 121 3.14 -6.20 20.04
CA TRP A 121 3.06 -7.61 20.43
C TRP A 121 3.60 -8.55 19.37
N LEU A 122 4.34 -8.03 18.39
CA LEU A 122 5.00 -8.86 17.41
C LEU A 122 5.95 -9.86 18.11
N PRO A 123 5.86 -11.17 17.80
CA PRO A 123 6.78 -12.18 18.30
C PRO A 123 8.24 -11.78 18.10
N LYS A 124 9.07 -12.05 19.11
CA LYS A 124 10.52 -11.83 18.96
C LYS A 124 11.14 -12.79 17.93
N GLU A 125 10.57 -13.99 17.80
CA GLU A 125 11.10 -15.06 16.96
C GLU A 125 9.97 -15.70 16.15
N ILE A 126 10.26 -16.02 14.89
CA ILE A 126 9.41 -16.84 14.02
C ILE A 126 10.22 -18.05 13.56
N ARG A 127 9.60 -19.23 13.61
CA ARG A 127 10.19 -20.49 13.17
C ARG A 127 9.35 -21.07 12.05
N ASN A 128 9.99 -21.83 11.15
CA ASN A 128 9.32 -22.56 10.07
C ASN A 128 8.45 -21.65 9.18
N HIS A 129 8.90 -20.42 8.92
CA HIS A 129 8.17 -19.52 8.00
C HIS A 129 8.21 -20.09 6.58
N VAL A 130 7.12 -19.97 5.84
CA VAL A 130 7.02 -20.59 4.50
C VAL A 130 8.01 -20.07 3.46
N GLY A 131 8.41 -18.80 3.57
CA GLY A 131 9.44 -18.21 2.73
C GLY A 131 10.86 -18.52 3.20
N HIS A 132 11.02 -19.08 4.42
CA HIS A 132 12.32 -19.41 5.01
C HIS A 132 12.20 -20.47 6.11
N PRO A 133 11.85 -21.73 5.78
CA PRO A 133 11.53 -22.73 6.81
C PRO A 133 12.77 -23.28 7.52
N GLN A 134 13.95 -23.12 6.94
CA GLN A 134 15.19 -23.75 7.42
C GLN A 134 15.77 -23.09 8.66
N HIS A 135 15.50 -21.80 8.89
CA HIS A 135 16.08 -21.04 9.98
C HIS A 135 15.02 -20.24 10.75
N MET A 136 15.36 -19.95 12.01
CA MET A 136 14.61 -18.98 12.80
C MET A 136 14.87 -17.57 12.27
N LEU A 137 13.82 -16.76 12.34
CA LEU A 137 13.84 -15.34 12.03
C LEU A 137 13.63 -14.53 13.31
N GLU A 138 14.46 -13.51 13.53
CA GLU A 138 14.40 -12.65 14.70
C GLU A 138 13.82 -11.28 14.33
N LEU A 139 12.95 -10.75 15.19
CA LEU A 139 12.38 -9.42 15.03
C LEU A 139 13.48 -8.37 15.17
N ASP A 140 13.68 -7.61 14.11
CA ASP A 140 14.41 -6.36 14.13
C ASP A 140 13.47 -5.15 13.98
N PRO A 141 13.34 -4.34 15.03
CA PRO A 141 12.46 -3.17 15.07
C PRO A 141 13.18 -1.85 14.74
N VAL A 142 14.49 -1.89 14.48
CA VAL A 142 15.28 -0.69 14.17
C VAL A 142 15.78 -0.79 12.74
N ASN A 143 15.06 -0.10 11.84
CA ASN A 143 15.48 0.05 10.46
C ASN A 143 15.71 1.52 10.13
N ASP A 144 16.99 1.93 10.14
CA ASP A 144 17.42 3.25 9.70
C ASP A 144 17.63 3.34 8.17
N TYR A 145 17.23 2.30 7.46
CA TYR A 145 17.38 2.18 6.01
C TYR A 145 16.17 1.47 5.41
N VAL A 146 16.00 1.65 4.10
CA VAL A 146 14.98 0.92 3.34
C VAL A 146 15.57 -0.42 2.88
N PHE A 147 14.84 -1.50 3.11
CA PHE A 147 15.20 -2.87 2.71
C PHE A 147 14.17 -3.43 1.72
N GLU A 148 14.55 -4.43 0.92
CA GLU A 148 13.58 -5.23 0.16
C GLU A 148 13.12 -6.43 0.99
N CYS A 149 11.81 -6.63 1.09
CA CYS A 149 11.27 -7.86 1.64
C CYS A 149 11.48 -9.04 0.68
N CYS A 150 12.14 -10.12 1.14
CA CYS A 150 12.40 -11.31 0.33
C CYS A 150 11.14 -12.06 -0.12
N VAL A 151 9.99 -11.82 0.52
CA VAL A 151 8.72 -12.48 0.21
C VAL A 151 7.90 -11.70 -0.82
N CYS A 152 7.60 -10.42 -0.56
CA CYS A 152 6.76 -9.62 -1.46
C CYS A 152 7.54 -8.79 -2.48
N ARG A 153 8.88 -8.73 -2.38
CA ARG A 153 9.78 -7.93 -3.23
C ARG A 153 9.49 -6.43 -3.22
N LEU A 154 8.75 -5.96 -2.21
CA LEU A 154 8.50 -4.54 -2.02
C LEU A 154 9.55 -3.93 -1.08
N PRO A 155 9.95 -2.68 -1.33
CA PRO A 155 10.77 -1.93 -0.39
C PRO A 155 9.95 -1.60 0.86
N SER A 156 10.61 -1.66 2.03
CA SER A 156 10.04 -1.38 3.34
C SER A 156 11.05 -0.64 4.22
N ASN A 157 10.55 0.18 5.13
CA ASN A 157 11.33 0.81 6.21
C ASN A 157 10.62 0.68 7.57
N GLY A 158 9.70 -0.29 7.69
CA GLY A 158 9.07 -0.65 8.96
C GLY A 158 9.94 -1.59 9.79
N PHE A 159 9.34 -2.27 10.77
CA PHE A 159 10.00 -3.38 11.46
C PHE A 159 10.19 -4.55 10.48
N SER A 160 11.12 -5.43 10.79
CA SER A 160 11.51 -6.55 9.94
C SER A 160 11.80 -7.82 10.73
N TYR A 161 11.78 -8.96 10.07
CA TYR A 161 12.32 -10.21 10.58
C TYR A 161 13.56 -10.58 9.78
N ARG A 162 14.66 -10.89 10.47
CA ARG A 162 15.96 -11.20 9.85
C ARG A 162 16.43 -12.60 10.21
N CYS A 163 17.09 -13.27 9.27
CA CYS A 163 17.80 -14.51 9.55
C CYS A 163 19.26 -14.21 9.89
N ASN A 164 19.74 -14.62 11.07
CA ASN A 164 21.15 -14.47 11.44
C ASN A 164 22.09 -15.45 10.72
N SER A 165 21.55 -16.50 10.09
CA SER A 165 22.33 -17.50 9.33
C SER A 165 22.35 -17.21 7.83
N CYS A 166 21.46 -16.36 7.33
CA CYS A 166 21.35 -15.98 5.93
C CYS A 166 21.34 -14.46 5.84
N ASP A 167 22.51 -13.86 5.69
CA ASP A 167 22.74 -12.41 5.73
C ASP A 167 21.82 -11.58 4.82
N SER A 168 21.32 -12.18 3.73
CA SER A 168 20.44 -11.51 2.77
C SER A 168 18.95 -11.69 3.02
N PHE A 169 18.52 -12.52 3.99
CA PHE A 169 17.11 -12.78 4.22
C PHE A 169 16.51 -11.79 5.24
N ILE A 170 15.74 -10.85 4.71
CA ILE A 170 14.97 -9.87 5.48
C ILE A 170 13.54 -9.84 4.97
N MET A 171 12.59 -9.77 5.90
CA MET A 171 11.16 -9.83 5.61
C MET A 171 10.42 -8.74 6.39
N ASP A 172 9.48 -8.06 5.75
CA ASP A 172 8.62 -7.11 6.46
C ASP A 172 7.61 -7.84 7.38
N VAL A 173 7.14 -7.17 8.42
CA VAL A 173 6.21 -7.78 9.40
C VAL A 173 4.88 -8.21 8.79
N ASN A 174 4.45 -7.66 7.67
CA ASN A 174 3.18 -8.03 7.04
C ASN A 174 3.31 -9.38 6.32
N CYS A 175 4.47 -9.66 5.72
CA CYS A 175 4.78 -10.94 5.07
C CYS A 175 5.07 -12.06 6.09
N ALA A 176 5.39 -11.71 7.32
CA ALA A 176 5.71 -12.66 8.38
C ALA A 176 4.52 -13.54 8.80
N PHE A 177 3.29 -13.08 8.55
CA PHE A 177 2.07 -13.76 9.00
C PHE A 177 1.14 -14.14 7.85
N ILE A 178 1.61 -14.26 6.60
CA ILE A 178 0.74 -14.61 5.47
C ILE A 178 -0.10 -15.86 5.83
N PRO A 179 -1.45 -15.80 5.72
CA PRO A 179 -2.29 -16.94 6.05
C PRO A 179 -2.07 -18.10 5.08
N GLU A 180 -2.23 -19.34 5.56
CA GLU A 180 -2.20 -20.52 4.70
C GLU A 180 -3.45 -20.60 3.82
N GLU A 181 -4.60 -20.21 4.36
CA GLU A 181 -5.87 -20.26 3.66
C GLU A 181 -6.71 -19.01 3.96
N ILE A 182 -7.42 -18.55 2.94
CA ILE A 182 -8.33 -17.40 3.02
C ILE A 182 -9.61 -17.68 2.24
N THR A 183 -10.64 -16.90 2.52
CA THR A 183 -11.75 -16.70 1.59
C THR A 183 -11.69 -15.28 1.03
N HIS A 184 -12.23 -15.10 -0.17
CA HIS A 184 -12.24 -13.80 -0.81
C HIS A 184 -13.62 -13.50 -1.40
N GLU A 185 -14.15 -12.29 -1.20
CA GLU A 185 -15.46 -11.85 -1.68
C GLU A 185 -15.58 -11.98 -3.22
N ALA A 186 -14.53 -11.65 -3.97
CA ALA A 186 -14.49 -11.89 -5.41
C ALA A 186 -14.58 -13.38 -5.84
N HIS A 187 -14.47 -14.33 -4.90
CA HIS A 187 -14.58 -15.77 -5.14
C HIS A 187 -15.26 -16.48 -3.96
N GLU A 188 -16.53 -16.12 -3.73
CA GLU A 188 -17.31 -16.61 -2.59
C GLU A 188 -17.43 -18.14 -2.56
N ASN A 189 -17.59 -18.67 -1.34
CA ASN A 189 -17.77 -20.09 -1.03
C ASN A 189 -16.58 -21.00 -1.37
N HIS A 190 -15.51 -20.47 -1.93
CA HIS A 190 -14.32 -21.24 -2.27
C HIS A 190 -13.14 -20.85 -1.39
N LEU A 191 -12.42 -21.86 -0.93
CA LEU A 191 -11.18 -21.70 -0.19
C LEU A 191 -10.04 -21.40 -1.16
N LEU A 192 -9.27 -20.35 -0.85
CA LEU A 192 -8.02 -20.05 -1.53
C LEU A 192 -6.86 -20.49 -0.65
N SER A 193 -6.07 -21.45 -1.12
CA SER A 193 -4.87 -21.92 -0.42
C SER A 193 -3.64 -21.20 -0.95
N ARG A 194 -2.72 -20.85 -0.05
CA ARG A 194 -1.40 -20.33 -0.37
C ARG A 194 -0.59 -21.37 -1.16
N VAL A 195 0.16 -20.89 -2.14
CA VAL A 195 1.18 -21.65 -2.85
C VAL A 195 2.52 -20.98 -2.64
N ASP A 196 3.49 -21.78 -2.19
CA ASP A 196 4.83 -21.30 -1.87
C ASP A 196 5.74 -21.25 -3.12
N ALA A 197 6.74 -20.36 -3.08
CA ALA A 197 7.63 -20.03 -4.20
C ALA A 197 8.51 -21.20 -4.72
N SER A 198 8.55 -22.34 -4.04
CA SER A 198 9.34 -23.52 -4.43
C SER A 198 8.51 -24.61 -5.14
N SER A 199 7.21 -24.38 -5.32
CA SER A 199 6.25 -25.47 -5.54
C SER A 199 5.69 -25.56 -6.97
N ASN A 200 6.24 -24.86 -7.97
CA ASN A 200 5.63 -24.77 -9.30
C ASN A 200 6.55 -25.03 -10.50
N HIS A 201 5.98 -25.73 -11.48
CA HIS A 201 6.51 -25.99 -12.81
C HIS A 201 5.46 -25.74 -13.92
N LEU A 202 4.57 -24.74 -13.78
CA LEU A 202 3.46 -24.57 -14.74
C LEU A 202 3.06 -23.11 -15.06
N GLY A 203 2.95 -22.80 -16.36
CA GLY A 203 2.03 -21.81 -16.95
C GLY A 203 2.28 -20.30 -16.75
N ASN A 204 1.78 -19.48 -17.68
CA ASN A 204 1.68 -18.02 -17.53
C ASN A 204 0.47 -17.69 -16.63
N ILE A 205 0.63 -17.78 -15.30
CA ILE A 205 -0.42 -17.46 -14.32
C ILE A 205 -0.54 -15.94 -14.17
N GLU A 206 -1.76 -15.43 -14.18
CA GLU A 206 -2.06 -14.01 -13.96
C GLU A 206 -2.96 -13.81 -12.74
N CYS A 207 -2.67 -12.78 -11.96
CA CYS A 207 -3.51 -12.37 -10.85
C CYS A 207 -4.85 -11.83 -11.36
N ARG A 208 -5.97 -12.34 -10.83
CA ARG A 208 -7.32 -11.97 -11.24
C ARG A 208 -7.63 -10.48 -11.01
N ALA A 209 -7.05 -9.90 -9.98
CA ALA A 209 -7.30 -8.52 -9.57
C ALA A 209 -6.58 -7.49 -10.45
N CYS A 210 -5.27 -7.66 -10.64
CA CYS A 210 -4.41 -6.67 -11.28
C CYS A 210 -3.99 -7.03 -12.71
N ARG A 211 -4.22 -8.29 -13.13
CA ARG A 211 -3.80 -8.87 -14.41
C ARG A 211 -2.29 -8.84 -14.63
N VAL A 212 -1.54 -8.81 -13.54
CA VAL A 212 -0.09 -8.94 -13.56
C VAL A 212 0.26 -10.42 -13.51
N ARG A 213 1.29 -10.81 -14.28
CA ARG A 213 1.85 -12.15 -14.22
C ARG A 213 2.38 -12.44 -12.81
N ILE A 214 2.02 -13.60 -12.27
CA ILE A 214 2.60 -14.14 -11.04
C ILE A 214 3.81 -14.97 -11.45
N TYR A 215 4.97 -14.65 -10.89
CA TYR A 215 6.21 -15.40 -11.17
C TYR A 215 6.35 -16.62 -10.26
N GLU A 216 7.09 -17.63 -10.71
CA GLU A 216 7.30 -18.88 -9.97
C GLU A 216 7.89 -18.65 -8.57
N SER A 217 8.71 -17.61 -8.44
CA SER A 217 9.35 -17.21 -7.17
C SER A 217 8.44 -16.44 -6.21
N GLU A 218 7.19 -16.16 -6.58
CA GLU A 218 6.25 -15.37 -5.76
C GLU A 218 5.29 -16.29 -5.01
N ILE A 219 4.94 -15.89 -3.78
CA ILE A 219 3.83 -16.49 -3.04
C ILE A 219 2.52 -15.93 -3.59
N TYR A 220 1.53 -16.79 -3.77
CA TYR A 220 0.20 -16.41 -4.24
C TYR A 220 -0.89 -17.33 -3.67
N PHE A 221 -2.14 -16.97 -3.86
CA PHE A 221 -3.31 -17.75 -3.45
C PHE A 221 -3.99 -18.34 -4.68
N LYS A 222 -4.38 -19.62 -4.59
CA LYS A 222 -5.14 -20.30 -5.64
C LYS A 222 -6.37 -21.00 -5.09
N CYS A 223 -7.42 -21.04 -5.90
CA CYS A 223 -8.49 -22.01 -5.70
C CYS A 223 -8.01 -23.39 -6.17
N ARG A 224 -8.39 -24.46 -5.45
CA ARG A 224 -8.04 -25.84 -5.86
C ARG A 224 -8.88 -26.35 -7.04
N THR A 225 -10.09 -25.81 -7.21
CA THR A 225 -11.09 -26.29 -8.17
C THR A 225 -11.35 -25.33 -9.33
N CYS A 226 -10.88 -24.07 -9.22
CA CYS A 226 -11.11 -23.03 -10.22
C CYS A 226 -9.78 -22.43 -10.69
N ASP A 227 -9.77 -21.93 -11.92
CA ASP A 227 -8.66 -21.14 -12.48
C ASP A 227 -8.71 -19.70 -11.93
N PHE A 228 -8.55 -19.59 -10.61
CA PHE A 228 -8.63 -18.34 -9.86
C PHE A 228 -7.37 -18.16 -9.01
N TYR A 229 -6.61 -17.11 -9.32
CA TYR A 229 -5.35 -16.80 -8.65
C TYR A 229 -5.31 -15.35 -8.22
N LEU A 230 -4.73 -15.10 -7.04
CA LEU A 230 -4.44 -13.77 -6.55
C LEU A 230 -3.00 -13.71 -6.06
N ASP A 231 -2.25 -12.72 -6.52
CA ASP A 231 -0.96 -12.40 -5.88
C ASP A 231 -1.20 -11.95 -4.43
N CYS A 232 -0.19 -12.09 -3.56
CA CYS A 232 -0.34 -11.73 -2.16
C CYS A 232 -0.77 -10.28 -1.94
N ARG A 233 -0.34 -9.33 -2.78
CA ARG A 233 -0.67 -7.90 -2.60
C ARG A 233 -2.17 -7.67 -2.84
N CYS A 234 -2.69 -8.22 -3.92
CA CYS A 234 -4.09 -8.09 -4.27
C CYS A 234 -5.01 -8.87 -3.32
N ALA A 235 -4.57 -10.05 -2.85
CA ALA A 235 -5.33 -10.84 -1.90
C ALA A 235 -5.42 -10.19 -0.51
N LEU A 236 -4.32 -9.57 -0.06
CA LEU A 236 -4.13 -9.24 1.35
C LEU A 236 -4.14 -7.74 1.66
N HIS A 237 -3.92 -6.87 0.68
CA HIS A 237 -3.70 -5.43 0.92
C HIS A 237 -4.75 -4.50 0.33
N LEU A 238 -5.78 -5.04 -0.33
CA LEU A 238 -6.91 -4.26 -0.79
C LEU A 238 -7.98 -4.23 0.29
N PRO A 239 -8.25 -3.07 0.94
CA PRO A 239 -9.42 -2.94 1.79
C PRO A 239 -10.72 -2.96 0.98
N LYS A 240 -11.81 -3.41 1.59
CA LYS A 240 -13.14 -3.42 0.96
C LYS A 240 -13.62 -2.01 0.65
N THR A 241 -13.44 -1.13 1.64
CA THR A 241 -13.80 0.28 1.51
C THR A 241 -12.64 1.17 1.93
N MET A 242 -12.51 2.28 1.22
CA MET A 242 -11.58 3.34 1.56
C MET A 242 -12.38 4.62 1.79
N ARG A 243 -11.99 5.35 2.84
CA ARG A 243 -12.61 6.62 3.19
C ARG A 243 -11.52 7.60 3.57
N HIS A 244 -11.54 8.76 2.94
CA HIS A 244 -10.89 9.95 3.47
C HIS A 244 -11.86 10.74 4.36
N LYS A 245 -11.37 11.46 5.37
CA LYS A 245 -12.24 12.25 6.28
C LYS A 245 -12.97 13.40 5.56
N LEU A 246 -12.41 13.88 4.44
CA LEU A 246 -13.01 14.90 3.58
C LEU A 246 -14.00 14.30 2.56
N ASP A 247 -14.02 12.98 2.40
CA ASP A 247 -14.95 12.31 1.48
C ASP A 247 -16.25 12.02 2.23
N THR A 248 -17.36 12.50 1.67
CA THR A 248 -18.70 12.27 2.21
C THR A 248 -19.08 10.79 2.09
N HIS A 249 -18.67 10.13 1.00
CA HIS A 249 -19.04 8.75 0.67
C HIS A 249 -17.77 7.90 0.51
N PRO A 250 -17.76 6.65 1.01
CA PRO A 250 -16.62 5.76 0.83
C PRO A 250 -16.51 5.29 -0.63
N LEU A 251 -15.28 5.00 -1.03
CA LEU A 251 -14.95 4.28 -2.24
C LEU A 251 -14.94 2.77 -1.93
N THR A 252 -15.67 1.98 -2.71
CA THR A 252 -15.80 0.53 -2.51
C THR A 252 -15.04 -0.21 -3.60
N LEU A 253 -14.32 -1.27 -3.23
CA LEU A 253 -13.62 -2.13 -4.17
C LEU A 253 -14.64 -2.85 -5.07
N SER A 254 -14.50 -2.68 -6.38
CA SER A 254 -15.31 -3.33 -7.40
C SER A 254 -14.50 -4.40 -8.13
N TYR A 255 -15.14 -5.53 -8.41
CA TYR A 255 -14.57 -6.68 -9.11
C TYR A 255 -15.06 -6.82 -10.55
N TYR A 256 -16.13 -6.10 -10.88
CA TYR A 256 -16.83 -6.14 -12.16
C TYR A 256 -16.99 -4.74 -12.73
N PRO A 257 -17.17 -4.61 -14.05
CA PRO A 257 -17.56 -3.35 -14.65
C PRO A 257 -18.87 -2.87 -14.00
N VAL A 258 -18.94 -1.58 -13.67
CA VAL A 258 -20.18 -0.98 -13.16
C VAL A 258 -21.09 -0.76 -14.38
N GLU A 259 -22.28 -1.36 -14.39
CA GLU A 259 -23.25 -1.21 -15.48
C GLU A 259 -23.83 0.23 -15.49
N ASP A 260 -24.25 0.70 -16.68
CA ASP A 260 -24.92 1.98 -17.00
C ASP A 260 -24.10 3.20 -17.47
N HIS A 261 -22.79 3.09 -17.72
CA HIS A 261 -22.06 4.18 -18.38
C HIS A 261 -21.25 3.73 -19.60
N LYS A 262 -21.67 4.17 -20.79
CA LYS A 262 -20.93 4.04 -22.07
C LYS A 262 -19.61 4.84 -22.11
N SER A 263 -19.30 5.60 -21.06
CA SER A 263 -18.08 6.40 -20.95
C SER A 263 -17.00 5.61 -20.20
N GLN A 264 -15.81 5.55 -20.79
CA GLN A 264 -14.59 5.04 -20.15
C GLN A 264 -14.43 5.68 -18.76
N TYR A 265 -14.33 4.86 -17.71
CA TYR A 265 -13.98 5.36 -16.38
C TYR A 265 -12.53 5.83 -16.42
N PHE A 266 -12.25 7.01 -15.91
CA PHE A 266 -10.89 7.47 -15.64
C PHE A 266 -10.62 7.43 -14.14
N CYS A 267 -9.36 7.31 -13.77
CA CYS A 267 -8.94 7.40 -12.39
C CYS A 267 -8.80 8.87 -11.97
N GLU A 268 -9.47 9.27 -10.89
CA GLU A 268 -9.41 10.64 -10.33
C GLU A 268 -8.01 11.07 -9.80
N ILE A 269 -7.07 10.12 -9.71
CA ILE A 269 -5.72 10.37 -9.18
C ILE A 269 -4.70 10.53 -10.30
N CYS A 270 -4.72 9.64 -11.29
CA CYS A 270 -3.73 9.66 -12.37
C CYS A 270 -4.29 10.20 -13.69
N GLU A 271 -5.60 10.41 -13.77
CA GLU A 271 -6.33 10.86 -14.96
C GLU A 271 -6.21 9.88 -16.15
N GLU A 272 -5.85 8.62 -15.90
CA GLU A 272 -5.75 7.56 -16.90
C GLU A 272 -6.99 6.66 -16.90
N ASP A 273 -7.27 6.02 -18.03
CA ASP A 273 -8.37 5.07 -18.19
C ASP A 273 -8.28 3.89 -17.21
N LEU A 274 -9.43 3.45 -16.70
CA LEU A 274 -9.57 2.19 -15.99
C LEU A 274 -9.72 1.04 -16.99
N ASP A 275 -9.00 -0.05 -16.72
CA ASP A 275 -9.25 -1.34 -17.36
C ASP A 275 -10.43 -2.02 -16.62
N PRO A 276 -11.59 -2.24 -17.28
CA PRO A 276 -12.77 -2.80 -16.64
C PRO A 276 -12.61 -4.26 -16.19
N VAL A 277 -11.51 -4.91 -16.60
CA VAL A 277 -11.18 -6.31 -16.26
C VAL A 277 -10.30 -6.39 -15.00
N LYS A 278 -9.76 -5.25 -14.54
CA LYS A 278 -9.00 -5.11 -13.29
C LYS A 278 -9.91 -4.62 -12.16
N TRP A 279 -9.52 -4.90 -10.93
CA TRP A 279 -10.22 -4.36 -9.76
C TRP A 279 -9.88 -2.88 -9.58
N PHE A 280 -10.89 -2.09 -9.24
CA PHE A 280 -10.80 -0.65 -9.03
C PHE A 280 -11.73 -0.24 -7.89
N TYR A 281 -11.50 0.93 -7.32
CA TYR A 281 -12.42 1.48 -6.32
C TYR A 281 -13.41 2.42 -6.99
N HIS A 282 -14.67 2.35 -6.58
CA HIS A 282 -15.73 3.18 -7.11
C HIS A 282 -16.67 3.67 -6.00
N CYS A 283 -17.08 4.93 -6.10
CA CYS A 283 -18.13 5.49 -5.28
C CYS A 283 -19.37 5.68 -6.15
N VAL A 284 -20.43 4.92 -5.86
CA VAL A 284 -21.68 4.96 -6.65
C VAL A 284 -22.35 6.34 -6.56
N GLU A 285 -22.23 7.01 -5.41
CA GLU A 285 -22.85 8.31 -5.15
C GLU A 285 -22.08 9.45 -5.80
N CYS A 286 -20.75 9.50 -5.61
CA CYS A 286 -19.90 10.54 -6.19
C CYS A 286 -19.58 10.29 -7.67
N LYS A 287 -19.83 9.08 -8.19
CA LYS A 287 -19.41 8.61 -9.53
C LYS A 287 -17.90 8.68 -9.78
N GLN A 288 -17.12 8.73 -8.71
CA GLN A 288 -15.67 8.79 -8.74
C GLN A 288 -15.07 7.39 -8.73
N SER A 289 -13.99 7.22 -9.48
CA SER A 289 -13.31 5.93 -9.59
C SER A 289 -11.80 6.11 -9.51
N ILE A 290 -11.10 5.15 -8.91
CA ILE A 290 -9.64 5.14 -8.86
C ILE A 290 -9.12 3.73 -9.11
N HIS A 291 -7.96 3.60 -9.76
CA HIS A 291 -7.29 2.30 -9.81
C HIS A 291 -7.06 1.80 -8.38
N SER A 292 -7.21 0.50 -8.15
CA SER A 292 -6.81 -0.15 -6.90
C SER A 292 -5.37 0.25 -6.53
N ALA A 293 -4.50 0.30 -7.54
CA ALA A 293 -3.12 0.71 -7.42
C ALA A 293 -2.96 2.17 -6.94
N CYS A 294 -3.83 3.10 -7.36
CA CYS A 294 -3.77 4.52 -6.96
C CYS A 294 -4.23 4.77 -5.53
N ALA A 295 -4.94 3.83 -4.91
CA ALA A 295 -5.53 4.01 -3.59
C ALA A 295 -4.48 4.25 -2.47
N PRO A 296 -3.35 3.52 -2.39
CA PRO A 296 -2.25 3.82 -1.47
C PRO A 296 -1.68 5.24 -1.57
N LEU A 297 -1.73 5.90 -2.73
CA LEU A 297 -1.25 7.29 -2.87
C LEU A 297 -2.10 8.25 -2.04
N ILE A 298 -3.41 8.02 -1.96
CA ILE A 298 -4.33 8.77 -1.09
C ILE A 298 -3.87 8.65 0.37
N LEU A 299 -3.31 7.51 0.78
CA LEU A 299 -2.87 7.26 2.15
C LEU A 299 -1.51 7.89 2.47
N GLN A 300 -0.68 8.14 1.45
CA GLN A 300 0.73 8.51 1.62
C GLN A 300 1.12 9.90 1.10
N SER A 301 0.39 10.53 0.16
CA SER A 301 0.74 11.90 -0.31
C SER A 301 -0.34 12.61 -1.16
N GLU A 302 -0.25 13.94 -1.20
CA GLU A 302 -0.87 14.82 -2.21
C GLU A 302 -0.09 14.84 -3.54
N GLN A 303 0.09 13.70 -4.23
CA GLN A 303 0.90 13.66 -5.48
C GLN A 303 0.38 12.70 -6.58
N ASN A 304 0.56 13.15 -7.84
CA ASN A 304 0.36 12.39 -9.08
C ASN A 304 1.55 11.46 -9.38
N VAL A 305 1.46 10.19 -8.99
CA VAL A 305 2.41 9.16 -9.43
C VAL A 305 1.84 8.45 -10.66
N ASN A 306 1.96 9.06 -11.84
CA ASN A 306 1.63 8.40 -13.12
C ASN A 306 2.77 7.47 -13.54
N SER A 307 2.66 6.19 -13.23
CA SER A 307 3.44 5.16 -13.94
C SER A 307 2.49 4.26 -14.72
N HIS A 308 2.57 4.32 -16.05
CA HIS A 308 1.93 3.37 -16.98
C HIS A 308 2.45 1.91 -16.82
N TYR A 309 3.45 1.68 -15.96
CA TYR A 309 3.99 0.35 -15.72
C TYR A 309 3.27 -0.35 -14.58
N VAL A 310 2.96 -1.61 -14.89
CA VAL A 310 2.21 -2.63 -14.17
C VAL A 310 2.68 -2.89 -12.72
N GLU A 311 3.80 -2.32 -12.28
CA GLU A 311 4.38 -2.45 -10.94
C GLU A 311 4.35 -1.15 -10.09
N GLY A 312 3.84 -0.04 -10.64
CA GLY A 312 4.22 1.31 -10.19
C GLY A 312 3.64 1.84 -8.88
N VAL A 313 2.49 1.35 -8.40
CA VAL A 313 1.73 2.08 -7.37
C VAL A 313 1.62 1.40 -6.01
N TYR A 314 1.72 0.06 -5.97
CA TYR A 314 1.98 -0.67 -4.71
C TYR A 314 3.44 -0.67 -4.29
N LYS A 315 4.33 -0.16 -5.16
CA LYS A 315 5.78 -0.14 -4.94
C LYS A 315 6.17 0.45 -3.60
N PHE A 316 5.46 1.45 -3.11
CA PHE A 316 5.79 2.15 -1.86
C PHE A 316 4.78 1.89 -0.74
N ILE A 317 3.89 0.89 -0.87
CA ILE A 317 2.86 0.62 0.16
C ILE A 317 3.46 0.31 1.54
N ASN A 318 4.68 -0.24 1.60
CA ASN A 318 5.38 -0.55 2.84
C ASN A 318 6.39 0.54 3.27
N ILE A 319 6.39 1.69 2.58
CA ILE A 319 7.28 2.82 2.85
C ILE A 319 6.55 3.91 3.62
N LYS A 320 7.14 4.34 4.74
CA LYS A 320 6.78 5.56 5.45
C LYS A 320 7.71 6.69 5.00
N PHE A 321 7.17 7.65 4.23
CA PHE A 321 7.86 8.87 3.83
C PHE A 321 7.83 9.95 4.92
N GLY A 322 8.61 11.02 4.74
CA GLY A 322 8.64 12.19 5.62
C GLY A 322 9.81 12.23 6.60
N ALA A 323 10.70 11.22 6.60
CA ALA A 323 11.92 11.26 7.39
C ALA A 323 12.82 12.42 6.93
N ILE A 324 13.39 13.17 7.87
CA ILE A 324 14.32 14.27 7.58
C ILE A 324 15.72 13.85 8.00
N ARG A 325 16.70 14.04 7.11
CA ARG A 325 18.11 13.80 7.41
C ARG A 325 18.97 14.96 6.94
N LEU A 326 20.00 15.25 7.72
CA LEU A 326 21.03 16.20 7.34
C LEU A 326 21.92 15.55 6.28
N HIS A 327 22.03 16.19 5.11
CA HIS A 327 22.91 15.76 4.03
C HIS A 327 24.02 16.78 3.80
N TYR A 328 25.26 16.28 3.73
CA TYR A 328 26.44 17.06 3.40
C TYR A 328 26.63 17.06 1.88
N HIS A 329 26.59 18.24 1.27
CA HIS A 329 26.92 18.45 -0.15
C HIS A 329 28.29 19.10 -0.29
N HIS A 330 28.94 18.92 -1.44
CA HIS A 330 30.34 19.30 -1.64
C HIS A 330 30.59 20.80 -1.84
N ASP A 331 29.56 21.65 -1.90
CA ASP A 331 29.72 23.06 -2.29
C ASP A 331 29.02 24.08 -1.36
N HIS A 332 28.39 23.67 -0.26
CA HIS A 332 27.74 24.56 0.72
C HIS A 332 27.40 23.86 2.04
N ASP A 333 26.90 24.61 3.01
CA ASP A 333 26.47 24.12 4.33
C ASP A 333 25.46 22.95 4.20
N PRO A 334 25.50 21.98 5.13
CA PRO A 334 24.62 20.82 5.07
C PRO A 334 23.15 21.22 5.16
N HIS A 335 22.33 20.63 4.28
CA HIS A 335 20.89 20.90 4.22
C HIS A 335 20.09 19.73 4.76
N ASN A 336 18.96 20.04 5.41
CA ASN A 336 17.96 19.04 5.73
C ASN A 336 17.24 18.58 4.45
N MET A 337 17.20 17.27 4.26
CA MET A 337 16.50 16.63 3.15
C MET A 337 15.36 15.77 3.67
N ALA A 338 14.19 15.90 3.05
CA ALA A 338 13.04 15.05 3.29
C ALA A 338 13.05 13.82 2.37
N PHE A 339 12.77 12.67 2.95
CA PHE A 339 12.51 11.44 2.24
C PHE A 339 11.11 11.46 1.65
N ALA A 340 11.00 11.42 0.32
CA ALA A 340 9.72 11.60 -0.38
C ALA A 340 9.60 10.70 -1.61
N PRO A 341 8.37 10.44 -2.10
CA PRO A 341 8.18 9.94 -3.45
C PRO A 341 8.49 11.07 -4.46
N GLY A 342 9.11 10.72 -5.57
CA GLY A 342 9.44 11.66 -6.62
C GLY A 342 8.28 11.91 -7.59
N THR A 343 8.05 13.19 -7.88
CA THR A 343 7.03 13.69 -8.80
C THR A 343 7.62 14.07 -10.16
N LYS A 344 6.75 14.35 -11.13
CA LYS A 344 7.16 14.95 -12.41
C LYS A 344 7.84 16.32 -12.20
N ASN A 345 7.44 17.06 -11.17
CA ASN A 345 7.96 18.40 -10.87
C ASN A 345 9.37 18.37 -10.28
N ASP A 346 9.79 17.25 -9.70
CA ASP A 346 11.15 17.14 -9.13
C ASP A 346 12.24 16.98 -10.22
N GLY A 347 11.86 16.70 -11.47
CA GLY A 347 12.80 16.71 -12.59
C GLY A 347 13.85 15.58 -12.55
N LYS A 348 15.12 15.92 -12.72
CA LYS A 348 16.26 14.96 -12.82
C LYS A 348 17.03 14.86 -11.50
N CYS A 349 17.65 13.70 -11.23
CA CYS A 349 18.57 13.55 -10.08
C CYS A 349 19.70 14.58 -10.21
N GLY A 350 19.99 15.32 -9.14
CA GLY A 350 21.15 16.21 -9.08
C GLY A 350 22.50 15.49 -9.19
N SER A 351 22.50 14.16 -9.05
CA SER A 351 23.67 13.30 -9.02
C SER A 351 23.73 12.28 -10.18
N CYS A 352 22.70 12.16 -11.03
CA CYS A 352 22.73 11.28 -12.22
C CYS A 352 21.75 11.75 -13.31
N PRO A 353 21.88 11.26 -14.56
CA PRO A 353 21.04 11.76 -15.66
C PRO A 353 19.59 11.23 -15.65
N LEU A 354 19.20 10.40 -14.67
CA LEU A 354 17.87 9.78 -14.60
C LEU A 354 16.82 10.70 -13.96
N ASN A 355 15.55 10.51 -14.32
CA ASN A 355 14.42 11.25 -13.76
C ASN A 355 14.07 10.76 -12.33
N LEU A 356 13.56 11.65 -11.48
CA LEU A 356 13.18 11.37 -10.10
C LEU A 356 11.75 10.84 -9.95
N HIS A 357 10.89 11.07 -10.95
CA HIS A 357 9.50 10.64 -10.97
C HIS A 357 9.36 9.12 -10.74
N SER A 358 8.44 8.75 -9.85
CA SER A 358 8.16 7.34 -9.49
C SER A 358 9.32 6.60 -8.79
N HIS A 359 10.31 7.36 -8.28
CA HIS A 359 11.38 6.84 -7.44
C HIS A 359 11.29 7.38 -6.01
N MET A 360 11.93 6.67 -5.07
CA MET A 360 12.21 7.21 -3.76
C MET A 360 13.33 8.22 -3.86
N ILE A 361 13.16 9.40 -3.26
CA ILE A 361 14.08 10.53 -3.39
C ILE A 361 14.39 11.16 -2.03
N TRP A 362 15.56 11.79 -1.97
CA TRP A 362 15.86 12.83 -1.01
C TRP A 362 15.60 14.17 -1.66
N LYS A 363 14.72 14.97 -1.06
CA LYS A 363 14.38 16.32 -1.51
C LYS A 363 14.87 17.35 -0.50
N CYS A 364 15.71 18.28 -0.93
CA CYS A 364 16.18 19.35 -0.08
C CYS A 364 15.03 20.26 0.35
N LEU A 365 15.02 20.66 1.63
CA LEU A 365 14.00 21.57 2.17
C LEU A 365 14.32 23.05 1.94
N VAL A 366 15.54 23.36 1.47
CA VAL A 366 16.05 24.73 1.35
C VAL A 366 16.27 25.15 -0.11
N CYS A 367 16.69 24.22 -0.98
CA CYS A 367 16.96 24.50 -2.40
C CYS A 367 16.32 23.46 -3.30
N GLU A 368 16.38 23.66 -4.61
CA GLU A 368 15.78 22.77 -5.62
C GLU A 368 16.52 21.43 -5.78
N PHE A 369 17.58 21.18 -5.00
CA PHE A 369 18.34 19.95 -5.09
C PHE A 369 17.51 18.73 -4.65
N SER A 370 17.43 17.73 -5.51
CA SER A 370 16.82 16.43 -5.22
C SER A 370 17.63 15.31 -5.86
N GLN A 371 17.69 14.15 -5.21
CA GLN A 371 18.42 13.00 -5.72
C GLN A 371 17.70 11.69 -5.37
N HIS A 372 18.02 10.61 -6.09
CA HIS A 372 17.51 9.29 -5.74
C HIS A 372 17.96 8.89 -4.33
N TYR A 373 17.09 8.18 -3.61
CA TYR A 373 17.39 7.64 -2.29
C TYR A 373 18.57 6.67 -2.32
N TYR A 374 18.55 5.73 -3.28
CA TYR A 374 19.69 4.86 -3.53
C TYR A 374 20.71 5.56 -4.42
N THR A 375 21.99 5.32 -4.14
CA THR A 375 23.14 5.96 -4.78
C THR A 375 22.98 6.16 -6.29
N CYS A 376 23.03 7.43 -6.72
CA CYS A 376 23.16 7.86 -8.11
C CYS A 376 24.60 7.51 -8.62
N THR A 377 24.93 6.23 -8.83
CA THR A 377 26.22 5.82 -9.46
C THR A 377 25.99 5.15 -10.82
N THR A 378 26.82 5.52 -11.80
CA THR A 378 26.85 4.95 -13.16
C THR A 378 27.43 3.53 -13.22
N SER A 379 27.95 3.01 -12.10
CA SER A 379 28.47 1.65 -11.99
C SER A 379 27.37 0.67 -11.57
N LYS A 380 27.07 -0.30 -12.43
CA LYS A 380 26.14 -1.41 -12.16
C LYS A 380 26.53 -2.28 -10.95
N SER A 381 27.72 -2.10 -10.36
CA SER A 381 28.34 -3.04 -9.42
C SER A 381 28.07 -2.81 -7.93
N ARG A 382 27.31 -1.77 -7.53
CA ARG A 382 27.01 -1.48 -6.11
C ARG A 382 25.52 -1.36 -5.77
N LEU A 383 24.64 -1.59 -6.74
CA LEU A 383 23.22 -1.69 -6.45
C LEU A 383 22.94 -3.09 -5.90
N PRO A 384 22.15 -3.22 -4.81
CA PRO A 384 21.53 -4.49 -4.50
C PRO A 384 20.78 -5.00 -5.75
N ILE A 385 20.85 -6.30 -6.04
CA ILE A 385 20.28 -6.91 -7.26
C ILE A 385 18.81 -6.49 -7.48
N TRP A 386 18.06 -6.28 -6.39
CA TRP A 386 16.69 -5.81 -6.44
C TRP A 386 16.50 -4.35 -6.84
N ALA A 387 17.43 -3.45 -6.49
CA ALA A 387 17.37 -2.06 -6.95
C ALA A 387 17.55 -1.99 -8.48
N HIS A 388 18.25 -2.94 -9.10
CA HIS A 388 18.34 -2.99 -10.57
C HIS A 388 16.97 -3.15 -11.25
N HIS A 389 16.09 -3.97 -10.70
CA HIS A 389 14.72 -4.13 -11.22
C HIS A 389 13.91 -2.84 -11.09
N LEU A 390 14.08 -2.10 -9.99
CA LEU A 390 13.37 -0.84 -9.73
C LEU A 390 13.81 0.35 -10.61
N TYR A 391 15.03 0.33 -11.15
CA TYR A 391 15.63 1.47 -11.88
C TYR A 391 15.89 1.21 -13.38
N PHE A 392 16.04 -0.03 -13.84
CA PHE A 392 16.56 -0.31 -15.19
C PHE A 392 15.67 -1.14 -16.14
N HIS A 393 14.54 -1.70 -15.68
CA HIS A 393 13.68 -2.55 -16.52
C HIS A 393 12.61 -1.83 -17.38
N GLY A 394 12.66 -0.49 -17.49
CA GLY A 394 11.69 0.32 -18.27
C GLY A 394 12.10 0.73 -19.69
N LYS A 395 13.15 0.14 -20.30
CA LYS A 395 13.57 0.51 -21.67
C LYS A 395 12.69 -0.12 -22.75
N LYS A 396 11.46 0.37 -22.94
CA LYS A 396 10.78 0.29 -24.25
C LYS A 396 10.28 1.67 -24.66
N ARG A 397 10.56 2.01 -25.92
CA ARG A 397 10.42 3.32 -26.55
C ARG A 397 9.08 4.00 -26.22
N THR A 398 9.16 5.19 -25.65
CA THR A 398 8.07 6.16 -25.59
C THR A 398 7.62 6.50 -27.00
N ARG A 399 6.34 6.27 -27.34
CA ARG A 399 5.70 6.95 -28.46
C ARG A 399 5.41 8.38 -28.00
N THR A 400 6.07 9.34 -28.63
CA THR A 400 5.74 10.76 -28.49
C THR A 400 4.39 11.01 -29.14
N HIS A 401 3.35 11.31 -28.35
CA HIS A 401 2.17 12.00 -28.86
C HIS A 401 2.41 13.51 -28.76
N GLY A 402 2.04 14.23 -29.82
CA GLY A 402 2.36 15.65 -30.04
C GLY A 402 1.74 16.59 -29.00
N SER A 403 2.25 17.82 -28.98
CA SER A 403 1.89 18.90 -28.04
C SER A 403 0.38 19.07 -27.89
N GLN A 404 -0.14 18.86 -26.67
CA GLN A 404 -1.45 19.36 -26.30
C GLN A 404 -1.36 20.87 -26.13
N THR A 405 -2.18 21.57 -26.92
CA THR A 405 -2.41 23.01 -26.88
C THR A 405 -2.92 23.46 -25.52
N ASP A 406 -2.38 24.57 -25.02
CA ASP A 406 -2.89 25.34 -23.88
C ASP A 406 -4.39 25.62 -24.07
N VAL A 407 -5.22 25.01 -23.22
CA VAL A 407 -6.65 25.30 -23.14
C VAL A 407 -6.95 25.66 -21.69
N ARG A 408 -7.02 26.97 -21.41
CA ARG A 408 -7.60 27.52 -20.18
C ARG A 408 -9.11 27.32 -20.23
N ILE A 409 -9.67 26.37 -19.49
CA ILE A 409 -11.12 26.29 -19.25
C ILE A 409 -11.37 26.03 -17.76
N TYR A 410 -11.46 27.12 -17.00
CA TYR A 410 -12.44 27.24 -15.92
C TYR A 410 -12.97 28.67 -15.93
N PRO A 411 -14.29 28.91 -16.03
CA PRO A 411 -14.86 30.18 -15.62
C PRO A 411 -14.84 30.27 -14.08
N SER A 412 -14.61 31.48 -13.57
CA SER A 412 -14.34 31.81 -12.17
C SER A 412 -15.53 31.68 -11.19
N GLU A 413 -16.68 31.17 -11.64
CA GLU A 413 -17.85 30.97 -10.78
C GLU A 413 -18.55 29.64 -11.11
N VAL A 414 -18.52 28.70 -10.16
CA VAL A 414 -19.27 27.45 -10.22
C VAL A 414 -20.67 27.69 -9.65
N ILE A 415 -21.66 27.86 -10.52
CA ILE A 415 -23.07 27.85 -10.12
C ILE A 415 -23.49 26.39 -9.89
N ARG A 416 -23.80 26.03 -8.64
CA ARG A 416 -24.38 24.71 -8.28
C ARG A 416 -25.80 24.58 -8.86
N PRO A 417 -26.21 23.42 -9.42
CA PRO A 417 -27.61 23.22 -9.81
C PRO A 417 -28.51 23.24 -8.57
N VAL A 418 -29.56 24.08 -8.62
CA VAL A 418 -30.59 24.16 -7.58
C VAL A 418 -31.45 22.89 -7.65
N THR A 419 -31.45 22.11 -6.58
CA THR A 419 -32.33 20.94 -6.39
C THR A 419 -33.79 21.41 -6.30
N ARG A 420 -34.61 21.08 -7.31
CA ARG A 420 -36.07 21.23 -7.24
C ARG A 420 -36.62 20.22 -6.23
N HIS A 421 -37.27 20.74 -5.19
CA HIS A 421 -38.03 19.95 -4.23
C HIS A 421 -39.32 19.45 -4.89
N TRP A 422 -39.58 18.14 -4.87
CA TRP A 422 -40.86 17.57 -5.26
C TRP A 422 -41.84 17.67 -4.09
N LYS A 423 -43.03 18.23 -4.33
CA LYS A 423 -44.17 18.17 -3.39
C LYS A 423 -44.90 16.85 -3.59
N VAL A 424 -45.14 16.14 -2.49
CA VAL A 424 -46.11 15.04 -2.42
C VAL A 424 -47.49 15.66 -2.54
N VAL A 425 -48.29 15.18 -3.49
CA VAL A 425 -49.72 15.50 -3.59
C VAL A 425 -50.46 14.38 -2.86
N ASN A 426 -51.24 14.72 -1.84
CA ASN A 426 -52.18 13.80 -1.18
C ASN A 426 -53.38 13.52 -2.07
#